data_AF-A0A358M4G2-F1
#
_entry.id   AF-A0A358M4G2-F1
#
_cell.length_a   1.000
_cell.length_b   1.000
_cell.length_c   1.000
_cell.angle_alpha   90.00
_cell.angle_beta   90.00
_cell.angle_gamma   90.00
#
_symmetry.space_group_name_H-M   'P 1'
#
loop_
_entity.id
_entity.type
_entity.pdbx_description
1 polymer ?
#
loop_
_entity_poly.entity_id
_entity_poly.type
_entity_poly.pdbx_seq_one_letter_code
_entity_poly.pdbx_strand_id
1 'polypeptide(L)'
;ELGYRTSFEAQKAAFLRYTHTDSETFYHVSVIGGNYFIFLGPDRSVNSEENDCYVPISARQRAWLTAELENAARQNALAFLFLHQPLRDTVSGSLCSVDPLIQRWHGVIEDAELRAVTDRFPGLVLFTGHTHWKFDSLQPFLPGNGKAASYINAASVAYLWTDQNGTVESGGSVPEPGSEGLIVEVYRHFILLRGYDFAAGRWSASAQFRLDLP
;
A
#
# COMPACT_ATOMS: atom_id res chain seq x y z
N GLU A 1 -4.26 10.01 -23.97
CA GLU A 1 -3.35 9.01 -23.38
C GLU A 1 -2.47 9.69 -22.35
N LEU A 2 -2.52 9.25 -21.09
CA LEU A 2 -1.51 9.60 -20.09
C LEU A 2 -0.48 8.49 -20.14
N GLY A 3 0.52 8.67 -21.00
CA GLY A 3 1.66 7.76 -21.07
C GLY A 3 2.89 8.35 -20.38
N TYR A 4 3.92 7.52 -20.22
CA TYR A 4 5.27 7.81 -19.71
C TYR A 4 6.00 9.03 -20.33
N ARG A 5 5.39 9.72 -21.30
CA ARG A 5 5.93 10.89 -21.99
C ARG A 5 5.35 12.23 -21.52
N THR A 6 4.54 12.23 -20.47
CA THR A 6 3.91 13.45 -19.93
C THR A 6 4.71 13.98 -18.74
N SER A 7 4.80 15.31 -18.60
CA SER A 7 5.52 15.92 -17.47
C SER A 7 4.85 15.57 -16.13
N PHE A 8 5.61 15.64 -15.04
CA PHE A 8 5.09 15.45 -13.68
C PHE A 8 3.85 16.32 -13.40
N GLU A 9 3.90 17.60 -13.79
CA GLU A 9 2.76 18.51 -13.64
C GLU A 9 1.55 18.10 -14.47
N ALA A 10 1.73 17.54 -15.66
CA ALA A 10 0.62 17.03 -16.47
C ALA A 10 -0.01 15.76 -15.86
N GLN A 11 0.82 14.86 -15.33
CA GLN A 11 0.37 13.68 -14.60
C GLN A 11 -0.39 14.07 -13.32
N LYS A 12 0.13 15.05 -12.59
CA LYS A 12 -0.49 15.63 -11.40
C LYS A 12 -1.83 16.27 -11.71
N ALA A 13 -1.88 17.16 -12.71
CA ALA A 13 -3.12 17.79 -13.12
C ALA A 13 -4.18 16.77 -13.56
N ALA A 14 -3.77 15.69 -14.22
CA ALA A 14 -4.68 14.62 -14.59
C ALA A 14 -5.18 13.81 -13.38
N PHE A 15 -4.28 13.46 -12.45
CA PHE A 15 -4.65 12.80 -11.20
C PHE A 15 -5.68 13.64 -10.43
N LEU A 16 -5.38 14.91 -10.17
CA LEU A 16 -6.25 15.83 -9.43
C LEU A 16 -7.62 16.00 -10.11
N ARG A 17 -7.65 16.06 -11.45
CA ARG A 17 -8.90 16.15 -12.21
C ARG A 17 -9.81 14.93 -12.01
N TYR A 18 -9.24 13.74 -11.90
CA TYR A 18 -10.02 12.49 -11.83
C TYR A 18 -10.27 11.99 -10.41
N THR A 19 -9.44 12.37 -9.44
CA THR A 19 -9.67 12.03 -8.03
C THR A 19 -10.64 12.96 -7.33
N HIS A 20 -11.00 14.09 -7.96
CA HIS A 20 -11.92 15.09 -7.39
C HIS A 20 -11.55 15.50 -5.96
N THR A 21 -10.25 15.53 -5.68
CA THR A 21 -9.70 16.00 -4.40
C THR A 21 -9.53 17.51 -4.44
N ASP A 22 -9.79 18.18 -3.31
CA ASP A 22 -9.47 19.61 -3.14
C ASP A 22 -7.96 19.84 -2.89
N SER A 23 -7.15 18.78 -2.97
CA SER A 23 -5.71 18.86 -2.78
C SER A 23 -4.98 19.47 -3.98
N GLU A 24 -3.92 20.21 -3.70
CA GLU A 24 -2.96 20.68 -4.71
C GLU A 24 -1.78 19.70 -4.89
N THR A 25 -1.77 18.54 -4.22
CA THR A 25 -0.68 17.56 -4.25
C THR A 25 -1.21 16.14 -4.45
N PHE A 26 -0.32 15.20 -4.74
CA PHE A 26 -0.70 13.78 -4.84
C PHE A 26 -1.10 13.16 -3.51
N TYR A 27 -0.67 13.75 -2.40
CA TYR A 27 -0.96 13.28 -1.06
C TYR A 27 -2.02 14.16 -0.40
N HIS A 28 -2.94 13.54 0.32
CA HIS A 28 -4.03 14.26 0.96
C HIS A 28 -4.66 13.39 2.02
N VAL A 29 -5.48 14.01 2.87
CA VAL A 29 -6.27 13.34 3.88
C VAL A 29 -7.74 13.64 3.66
N SER A 30 -8.59 12.66 3.89
CA SER A 30 -10.04 12.80 3.98
C SER A 30 -10.51 12.21 5.29
N VAL A 31 -11.31 12.97 6.04
CA VAL A 31 -11.91 12.48 7.29
C VAL A 31 -13.34 12.05 7.01
N ILE A 32 -13.61 10.76 7.12
CA ILE A 32 -14.93 10.17 6.81
C ILE A 32 -15.40 9.40 8.04
N GLY A 33 -16.56 9.80 8.58
CA GLY A 33 -17.11 9.17 9.78
C GLY A 33 -16.20 9.27 11.00
N GLY A 34 -15.35 10.30 11.08
CA GLY A 34 -14.36 10.50 12.14
C GLY A 34 -13.05 9.73 11.97
N ASN A 35 -12.90 8.92 10.92
CA ASN A 35 -11.67 8.19 10.61
C ASN A 35 -10.86 8.89 9.52
N TYR A 36 -9.55 8.74 9.58
CA TYR A 36 -8.58 9.36 8.68
C TYR A 36 -8.26 8.41 7.52
N PHE A 37 -8.50 8.88 6.29
CA PHE A 37 -8.12 8.21 5.05
C PHE A 37 -7.03 9.05 4.40
N ILE A 38 -5.79 8.56 4.48
CA ILE A 38 -4.59 9.29 4.10
C ILE A 38 -4.02 8.63 2.84
N PHE A 39 -3.82 9.42 1.80
CA PHE A 39 -3.27 8.96 0.53
C PHE A 39 -1.87 9.55 0.36
N LEU A 40 -0.90 8.72 0.00
CA LEU A 40 0.44 9.14 -0.38
C LEU A 40 0.64 8.94 -1.89
N GLY A 41 1.49 9.80 -2.45
CA GLY A 41 1.96 9.72 -3.82
C GLY A 41 3.28 10.48 -3.96
N PRO A 42 3.86 10.52 -5.17
CA PRO A 42 5.19 11.10 -5.36
C PRO A 42 5.23 12.60 -5.04
N ASP A 43 6.25 13.05 -4.29
CA ASP A 43 6.47 14.49 -4.03
C ASP A 43 7.34 15.16 -5.12
N ARG A 44 7.95 14.37 -6.01
CA ARG A 44 8.73 14.83 -7.18
C ARG A 44 8.70 13.78 -8.30
N SER A 45 9.12 14.16 -9.50
CA SER A 45 9.44 13.18 -10.54
C SER A 45 10.59 12.27 -10.11
N VAL A 46 10.44 11.00 -10.46
CA VAL A 46 11.52 10.02 -10.48
C VAL A 46 12.31 10.27 -11.77
N ASN A 47 13.64 10.35 -11.68
CA ASN A 47 14.45 10.55 -12.88
C ASN A 47 14.31 9.34 -13.79
N SER A 48 14.45 9.49 -15.12
CA SER A 48 14.33 8.35 -16.06
C SER A 48 15.38 7.23 -15.84
N GLU A 49 16.40 7.49 -15.03
CA GLU A 49 17.40 6.52 -14.59
C GLU A 49 16.99 5.78 -13.29
N GLU A 50 16.10 6.38 -12.50
CA GLU A 50 15.44 5.75 -11.36
C GLU A 50 14.22 4.97 -11.94
N ASN A 51 14.14 3.65 -11.70
CA ASN A 51 13.09 2.80 -12.27
C ASN A 51 11.68 3.33 -11.90
N ASP A 52 10.74 3.34 -12.87
CA ASP A 52 9.35 3.82 -12.73
C ASP A 52 8.54 3.12 -11.61
N CYS A 53 9.08 2.04 -11.04
CA CYS A 53 8.50 1.34 -9.90
C CYS A 53 8.70 2.06 -8.56
N TYR A 54 9.64 3.02 -8.46
CA TYR A 54 9.94 3.70 -7.20
C TYR A 54 9.10 4.96 -6.98
N VAL A 55 8.90 5.32 -5.71
CA VAL A 55 8.20 6.53 -5.27
C VAL A 55 9.05 7.29 -4.24
N PRO A 56 9.36 8.58 -4.47
CA PRO A 56 10.02 9.43 -3.50
C PRO A 56 9.00 9.95 -2.50
N ILE A 57 9.27 9.76 -1.21
CA ILE A 57 8.46 10.24 -0.09
C ILE A 57 9.32 11.20 0.72
N SER A 58 9.24 12.49 0.43
CA SER A 58 10.18 13.49 0.97
C SER A 58 10.08 13.67 2.49
N ALA A 59 11.10 14.30 3.09
CA ALA A 59 11.07 14.68 4.50
C ALA A 59 9.87 15.58 4.86
N ARG A 60 9.48 16.48 3.95
CA ARG A 60 8.29 17.34 4.12
C ARG A 60 7.01 16.51 4.14
N GLN A 61 6.88 15.55 3.22
CA GLN A 61 5.73 14.67 3.16
C GLN A 61 5.63 13.76 4.40
N ARG A 62 6.76 13.24 4.89
CA ARG A 62 6.81 12.45 6.14
C ARG A 62 6.45 13.28 7.37
N ALA A 63 6.88 14.54 7.43
CA ALA A 63 6.51 15.47 8.50
C ALA A 63 5.01 15.79 8.47
N TRP A 64 4.45 16.03 7.28
CA TRP A 64 3.01 16.20 7.10
C TRP A 64 2.22 14.94 7.53
N LEU A 65 2.63 13.75 7.07
CA LEU A 65 2.02 12.48 7.46
C LEU A 65 2.04 12.30 8.98
N THR A 66 3.18 12.60 9.62
CA THR A 66 3.32 12.53 11.08
C THR A 66 2.27 13.41 11.78
N ALA A 67 2.07 14.64 11.29
CA ALA A 67 1.11 15.57 11.87
C ALA A 67 -0.33 15.05 11.73
N GLU A 68 -0.70 14.48 10.58
CA GLU A 68 -2.04 13.88 10.38
C GLU A 68 -2.27 12.66 11.26
N LEU A 69 -1.25 11.81 11.43
CA LEU A 69 -1.34 10.65 12.32
C LEU A 69 -1.42 11.05 13.80
N GLU A 70 -0.70 12.11 14.21
CA GLU A 70 -0.83 12.70 15.55
C GLU A 70 -2.21 13.33 15.77
N ASN A 71 -2.81 13.93 14.73
CA ASN A 71 -4.19 14.42 14.77
C ASN A 71 -5.20 13.29 14.98
N ALA A 72 -5.06 12.20 14.22
CA ALA A 72 -5.91 11.02 14.34
C ALA A 72 -5.78 10.39 15.74
N ALA A 73 -4.54 10.22 16.22
CA ALA A 73 -4.27 9.65 17.54
C ALA A 73 -4.87 10.49 18.67
N ARG A 74 -4.76 11.82 18.62
CA ARG A 74 -5.38 12.72 19.62
C ARG A 74 -6.91 12.61 19.67
N GLN A 75 -7.53 12.21 18.57
CA GLN A 75 -8.98 12.03 18.46
C GLN A 75 -9.42 10.58 18.72
N ASN A 76 -8.49 9.67 19.03
CA ASN A 76 -8.73 8.22 19.07
C ASN A 76 -9.39 7.71 17.78
N ALA A 77 -9.04 8.31 16.64
CA ALA A 77 -9.54 7.95 15.33
C ALA A 77 -8.67 6.87 14.68
N LEU A 78 -9.29 6.03 13.84
CA LEU A 78 -8.52 5.11 12.99
C LEU A 78 -7.86 5.88 11.85
N ALA A 79 -6.66 5.44 11.47
CA ALA A 79 -5.94 5.96 10.33
C ALA A 79 -5.68 4.83 9.33
N PHE A 80 -6.21 5.02 8.12
CA PHE A 80 -5.97 4.17 6.96
C PHE A 80 -5.03 4.92 6.02
N LEU A 81 -3.86 4.35 5.77
CA LEU A 81 -2.87 4.91 4.86
C LEU A 81 -2.87 4.10 3.57
N PHE A 82 -2.89 4.79 2.43
CA PHE A 82 -2.85 4.20 1.11
C PHE A 82 -1.59 4.68 0.40
N LEU A 83 -0.73 3.73 0.03
CA LEU A 83 0.48 3.97 -0.74
C LEU A 83 0.62 2.84 -1.76
N HIS A 84 0.93 3.15 -3.02
CA HIS A 84 0.98 2.10 -4.03
C HIS A 84 2.11 1.09 -3.77
N GLN A 85 3.32 1.57 -3.52
CA GLN A 85 4.50 0.74 -3.26
C GLN A 85 4.55 0.27 -1.80
N PRO A 86 4.80 -1.02 -1.53
CA PRO A 86 5.04 -1.48 -0.17
C PRO A 86 6.43 -1.07 0.33
N LEU A 87 6.53 -1.02 1.66
CA LEU A 87 7.82 -0.95 2.34
C LEU A 87 8.51 -2.32 2.30
N ARG A 88 9.83 -2.30 2.38
CA ARG A 88 10.68 -3.50 2.43
C ARG A 88 10.32 -4.35 3.66
N ASP A 89 10.29 -5.66 3.45
CA ASP A 89 10.03 -6.68 4.47
C ASP A 89 8.71 -6.47 5.23
N THR A 90 7.64 -6.11 4.51
CA THR A 90 6.29 -5.92 5.11
C THR A 90 5.25 -6.89 4.58
N VAL A 91 5.13 -7.10 3.28
CA VAL A 91 4.05 -7.92 2.70
C VAL A 91 4.55 -8.72 1.50
N SER A 92 3.74 -9.67 1.02
CA SER A 92 4.04 -10.47 -0.17
C SER A 92 4.50 -9.62 -1.35
N GLY A 93 5.61 -10.02 -1.95
CA GLY A 93 6.34 -9.31 -3.00
C GLY A 93 7.41 -8.34 -2.49
N SER A 94 7.41 -7.95 -1.21
CA SER A 94 8.40 -7.02 -0.63
C SER A 94 9.34 -7.64 0.41
N LEU A 95 9.24 -8.96 0.65
CA LEU A 95 10.01 -9.75 1.62
C LEU A 95 11.47 -10.04 1.18
N CYS A 96 12.25 -9.01 0.87
CA CYS A 96 13.63 -9.12 0.38
C CYS A 96 14.54 -9.97 1.28
N SER A 97 14.30 -9.99 2.58
CA SER A 97 15.03 -10.80 3.56
C SER A 97 14.75 -12.31 3.43
N VAL A 98 13.62 -12.69 2.83
CA VAL A 98 13.23 -14.07 2.58
C VAL A 98 13.78 -14.55 1.24
N ASP A 99 13.51 -13.80 0.17
CA ASP A 99 14.01 -14.09 -1.17
C ASP A 99 14.32 -12.79 -1.94
N PRO A 100 15.59 -12.35 -2.01
CA PRO A 100 15.95 -11.10 -2.66
C PRO A 100 15.85 -11.13 -4.19
N LEU A 101 15.63 -12.30 -4.81
CA LEU A 101 15.43 -12.41 -6.25
C LEU A 101 13.95 -12.20 -6.61
N ILE A 102 13.05 -12.80 -5.82
CA ILE A 102 11.61 -12.80 -6.08
C ILE A 102 10.88 -11.67 -5.34
N GLN A 103 11.19 -11.47 -4.06
CA GLN A 103 10.44 -10.61 -3.14
C GLN A 103 11.02 -9.19 -3.06
N ARG A 104 11.45 -8.64 -4.20
CA ARG A 104 12.12 -7.34 -4.30
C ARG A 104 11.26 -6.20 -4.85
N TRP A 105 9.94 -6.37 -4.87
CA TRP A 105 8.96 -5.40 -5.38
C TRP A 105 8.53 -4.42 -4.27
N HIS A 106 9.50 -3.95 -3.49
CA HIS A 106 9.34 -2.72 -2.72
C HIS A 106 9.64 -1.53 -3.64
N GLY A 107 9.20 -0.33 -3.27
CA GLY A 107 9.40 0.81 -4.15
C GLY A 107 9.43 2.15 -3.46
N VAL A 108 9.49 2.21 -2.13
CA VAL A 108 9.69 3.49 -1.44
C VAL A 108 11.19 3.81 -1.40
N ILE A 109 11.60 4.99 -1.87
CA ILE A 109 13.02 5.39 -1.87
C ILE A 109 13.50 5.60 -0.43
N GLU A 110 12.79 6.42 0.34
CA GLU A 110 13.06 6.68 1.77
C GLU A 110 12.34 5.65 2.67
N ASP A 111 12.56 4.37 2.39
CA ASP A 111 11.86 3.22 3.00
C ASP A 111 11.99 3.21 4.53
N ALA A 112 13.23 3.27 5.03
CA ALA A 112 13.53 3.20 6.46
C ALA A 112 12.96 4.41 7.21
N GLU A 113 13.03 5.60 6.60
CA GLU A 113 12.50 6.82 7.18
C GLU A 113 10.97 6.83 7.21
N LEU A 114 10.31 6.31 6.18
CA LEU A 114 8.86 6.17 6.18
C LEU A 114 8.42 5.10 7.19
N ARG A 115 9.12 3.96 7.25
CA ARG A 115 8.88 2.90 8.25
C ARG A 115 8.97 3.44 9.68
N ALA A 116 10.00 4.25 9.96
CA ALA A 116 10.19 4.89 11.26
C ALA A 116 9.05 5.85 11.64
N VAL A 117 8.37 6.45 10.66
CA VAL A 117 7.15 7.24 10.90
C VAL A 117 5.96 6.32 11.15
N THR A 118 5.70 5.36 10.26
CA THR A 118 4.49 4.51 10.34
C THR A 118 4.47 3.67 11.61
N ASP A 119 5.60 3.09 12.02
CA ASP A 119 5.67 2.19 13.18
C ASP A 119 5.53 2.92 14.53
N ARG A 120 5.52 4.25 14.56
CA ARG A 120 5.16 5.03 15.75
C ARG A 120 3.66 4.98 16.08
N PHE A 121 2.82 4.53 15.15
CA PHE A 121 1.36 4.60 15.27
C PHE A 121 0.73 3.20 15.20
N PRO A 122 0.52 2.52 16.35
CA PRO A 122 -0.04 1.17 16.39
C PRO A 122 -1.43 0.98 15.79
N GLY A 123 -2.23 2.05 15.73
CA GLY A 123 -3.56 2.04 15.12
C GLY A 123 -3.56 2.30 13.60
N LEU A 124 -2.39 2.50 13.00
CA LEU A 124 -2.25 2.73 11.57
C LEU A 124 -2.40 1.44 10.78
N VAL A 125 -3.22 1.48 9.73
CA VAL A 125 -3.39 0.39 8.78
C VAL A 125 -2.94 0.86 7.40
N LEU A 126 -1.82 0.33 6.90
CA LEU A 126 -1.24 0.66 5.60
C LEU A 126 -1.65 -0.38 4.54
N PHE A 127 -2.35 0.08 3.52
CA PHE A 127 -2.67 -0.69 2.33
C PHE A 127 -1.69 -0.36 1.21
N THR A 128 -1.14 -1.42 0.63
CA THR A 128 -0.18 -1.37 -0.48
C THR A 128 -0.58 -2.31 -1.60
N GLY A 129 -0.21 -1.94 -2.82
CA GLY A 129 -0.39 -2.75 -4.02
C GLY A 129 0.96 -3.03 -4.64
N HIS A 130 1.12 -2.68 -5.91
CA HIS A 130 2.35 -2.74 -6.71
C HIS A 130 2.86 -4.17 -6.98
N THR A 131 2.89 -5.04 -5.98
CA THR A 131 3.45 -6.37 -6.09
C THR A 131 2.59 -7.28 -6.93
N HIS A 132 1.26 -7.17 -6.88
CA HIS A 132 0.32 -8.11 -7.51
C HIS A 132 0.42 -9.55 -6.96
N TRP A 133 1.03 -9.76 -5.80
CA TRP A 133 1.06 -11.10 -5.19
C TRP A 133 -0.33 -11.52 -4.76
N LYS A 134 -0.70 -12.78 -5.04
CA LYS A 134 -1.97 -13.37 -4.58
C LYS A 134 -2.01 -13.50 -3.06
N PHE A 135 -3.21 -13.55 -2.49
CA PHE A 135 -3.42 -13.72 -1.05
C PHE A 135 -2.90 -15.05 -0.51
N ASP A 136 -2.88 -16.10 -1.33
CA ASP A 136 -2.29 -17.39 -0.98
C ASP A 136 -0.77 -17.41 -1.22
N SER A 137 -0.10 -16.36 -0.75
CA SER A 137 1.35 -16.22 -0.77
C SER A 137 1.87 -15.99 0.66
N LEU A 138 3.18 -15.94 0.82
CA LEU A 138 3.82 -15.64 2.08
C LEU A 138 3.48 -14.23 2.55
N GLN A 139 2.91 -14.12 3.75
CA GLN A 139 2.66 -12.85 4.46
C GLN A 139 1.93 -11.78 3.60
N PRO A 140 0.69 -12.02 3.15
CA PRO A 140 -0.13 -10.97 2.52
C PRO A 140 -0.53 -9.87 3.51
N PHE A 141 -0.32 -10.12 4.80
CA PHE A 141 -0.65 -9.27 5.91
C PHE A 141 0.42 -9.40 7.01
N LEU A 142 0.93 -8.27 7.49
CA LEU A 142 1.80 -8.17 8.66
C LEU A 142 1.08 -7.40 9.77
N PRO A 143 0.65 -8.09 10.85
CA PRO A 143 -0.01 -7.43 11.97
C PRO A 143 0.96 -6.60 12.80
N GLY A 144 0.56 -5.37 13.12
CA GLY A 144 1.28 -4.49 14.03
C GLY A 144 1.17 -4.88 15.51
N ASN A 145 0.19 -5.73 15.86
CA ASN A 145 -0.03 -6.28 17.21
C ASN A 145 -0.04 -5.23 18.34
N GLY A 146 -0.59 -4.03 18.08
CA GLY A 146 -0.63 -2.94 19.04
C GLY A 146 0.73 -2.29 19.35
N LYS A 147 1.78 -2.63 18.60
CA LYS A 147 3.15 -2.11 18.79
C LYS A 147 3.64 -1.27 17.63
N ALA A 148 3.10 -1.49 16.44
CA ALA A 148 3.54 -0.92 15.18
C ALA A 148 2.34 -0.81 14.22
N ALA A 149 2.54 -0.21 13.05
CA ALA A 149 1.51 -0.20 12.02
C ALA A 149 1.22 -1.62 11.52
N SER A 150 0.02 -1.83 10.99
CA SER A 150 -0.34 -3.07 10.29
C SER A 150 -0.22 -2.86 8.78
N TYR A 151 0.37 -3.82 8.07
CA TYR A 151 0.67 -3.71 6.65
C TYR A 151 -0.09 -4.75 5.84
N ILE A 152 -0.68 -4.34 4.73
CA ILE A 152 -1.60 -5.15 3.94
C ILE A 152 -1.26 -5.07 2.45
N ASN A 153 -1.12 -6.24 1.82
CA ASN A 153 -1.11 -6.38 0.37
C ASN A 153 -2.56 -6.42 -0.15
N ALA A 154 -2.87 -5.59 -1.14
CA ALA A 154 -4.17 -5.51 -1.79
C ALA A 154 -4.34 -6.46 -3.00
N ALA A 155 -3.29 -7.21 -3.37
CA ALA A 155 -3.23 -8.07 -4.55
C ALA A 155 -3.45 -7.30 -5.86
N SER A 156 -4.11 -7.90 -6.85
CA SER A 156 -4.37 -7.31 -8.16
C SER A 156 -5.63 -7.88 -8.81
N VAL A 157 -6.31 -7.03 -9.57
CA VAL A 157 -7.53 -7.39 -10.32
C VAL A 157 -7.26 -7.79 -11.78
N ALA A 158 -6.01 -7.75 -12.22
CA ALA A 158 -5.64 -8.03 -13.60
C ALA A 158 -4.94 -9.39 -13.78
N TYR A 159 -3.96 -9.67 -12.94
CA TYR A 159 -3.17 -10.90 -12.94
C TYR A 159 -2.41 -11.00 -11.62
N LEU A 160 -1.97 -12.20 -11.26
CA LEU A 160 -1.38 -12.50 -9.95
C LEU A 160 0.01 -13.11 -10.06
N TRP A 161 0.91 -12.66 -9.21
CA TRP A 161 2.21 -13.28 -8.97
C TRP A 161 2.18 -14.19 -7.75
N THR A 162 3.15 -15.09 -7.66
CA THR A 162 3.27 -16.09 -6.59
C THR A 162 4.71 -16.20 -6.12
N ASP A 163 4.91 -16.77 -4.94
CA ASP A 163 6.25 -17.02 -4.39
C ASP A 163 7.08 -18.00 -5.24
N GLN A 164 6.43 -18.83 -6.08
CA GLN A 164 7.10 -19.80 -6.95
C GLN A 164 7.45 -19.22 -8.32
N ASN A 165 6.55 -18.44 -8.90
CA ASN A 165 6.70 -17.95 -10.27
C ASN A 165 7.46 -16.62 -10.32
N GLY A 166 7.61 -15.91 -9.20
CA GLY A 166 8.21 -14.58 -9.14
C GLY A 166 7.62 -13.63 -10.17
N THR A 167 8.40 -12.68 -10.67
CA THR A 167 8.05 -11.85 -11.84
C THR A 167 9.00 -12.08 -13.01
N VAL A 168 8.63 -11.58 -14.21
CA VAL A 168 9.48 -11.65 -15.42
C VAL A 168 10.90 -11.13 -15.15
N GLU A 169 11.04 -10.05 -14.38
CA GLU A 169 12.34 -9.44 -14.04
C GLU A 169 13.21 -10.30 -13.12
N SER A 170 12.60 -11.18 -12.34
CA SER A 170 13.29 -12.13 -11.46
C SER A 170 13.68 -13.45 -12.14
N GLY A 171 13.54 -13.53 -13.47
CA GLY A 171 13.70 -14.77 -14.23
C GLY A 171 12.51 -15.73 -14.09
N GLY A 172 11.37 -15.19 -13.63
CA GLY A 172 10.14 -15.88 -13.33
C GLY A 172 9.21 -16.12 -14.53
N SER A 173 8.25 -17.03 -14.32
CA SER A 173 7.26 -17.52 -15.29
C SER A 173 6.17 -16.47 -15.62
N VAL A 174 5.18 -16.84 -16.43
CA VAL A 174 3.98 -16.04 -16.76
C VAL A 174 3.12 -15.84 -15.51
N PRO A 175 2.53 -14.65 -15.27
CA PRO A 175 1.64 -14.44 -14.11
C PRO A 175 0.40 -15.34 -14.22
N GLU A 176 -0.17 -15.71 -13.08
CA GLU A 176 -1.43 -16.46 -13.05
C GLU A 176 -2.60 -15.54 -13.44
N PRO A 177 -3.58 -16.03 -14.22
CA PRO A 177 -4.84 -15.32 -14.38
C PRO A 177 -5.57 -15.31 -13.04
N GLY A 178 -6.08 -14.15 -12.64
CA GLY A 178 -6.83 -14.00 -11.41
C GLY A 178 -7.19 -12.55 -11.16
N SER A 179 -8.17 -12.34 -10.28
CA SER A 179 -8.60 -11.01 -9.87
C SER A 179 -8.94 -11.04 -8.40
N GLU A 180 -8.00 -10.66 -7.55
CA GLU A 180 -8.15 -10.65 -6.10
C GLU A 180 -8.16 -9.21 -5.55
N GLY A 181 -8.94 -9.00 -4.49
CA GLY A 181 -8.93 -7.76 -3.72
C GLY A 181 -9.58 -7.92 -2.35
N LEU A 182 -9.57 -6.86 -1.56
CA LEU A 182 -10.02 -6.88 -0.17
C LEU A 182 -11.39 -6.22 0.01
N ILE A 183 -12.22 -6.85 0.83
CA ILE A 183 -13.37 -6.24 1.49
C ILE A 183 -12.96 -5.94 2.93
N VAL A 184 -13.03 -4.67 3.31
CA VAL A 184 -12.62 -4.15 4.63
C VAL A 184 -13.85 -3.75 5.42
N GLU A 185 -14.10 -4.42 6.54
CA GLU A 185 -15.23 -4.17 7.43
C GLU A 185 -14.72 -3.60 8.75
N VAL A 186 -15.13 -2.38 9.09
CA VAL A 186 -14.66 -1.66 10.28
C VAL A 186 -15.71 -1.73 11.38
N TYR A 187 -15.36 -2.36 12.50
CA TYR A 187 -16.17 -2.45 13.70
C TYR A 187 -15.58 -1.62 14.84
N ARG A 188 -16.35 -1.44 15.91
CA ARG A 188 -15.95 -0.66 17.09
C ARG A 188 -14.60 -1.09 17.69
N HIS A 189 -14.30 -2.38 17.68
CA HIS A 189 -13.14 -2.95 18.38
C HIS A 189 -12.19 -3.75 17.48
N PHE A 190 -12.53 -3.91 16.20
CA PHE A 190 -11.70 -4.66 15.27
C PHE A 190 -11.99 -4.26 13.83
N ILE A 191 -11.04 -4.58 12.95
CA ILE A 191 -11.21 -4.53 11.50
C ILE A 191 -11.15 -5.96 10.99
N LEU A 192 -12.08 -6.32 10.10
CA LEU A 192 -12.07 -7.58 9.38
C LEU A 192 -11.63 -7.33 7.94
N LEU A 193 -10.53 -7.97 7.54
CA LEU A 193 -9.97 -7.93 6.20
C LEU A 193 -10.27 -9.25 5.51
N ARG A 194 -10.98 -9.20 4.39
CA ARG A 194 -11.47 -10.40 3.70
C ARG A 194 -11.09 -10.34 2.24
N GLY A 195 -10.20 -11.23 1.82
CA GLY A 195 -9.86 -11.42 0.43
C GLY A 195 -11.00 -12.04 -0.34
N TYR A 196 -11.27 -11.51 -1.52
CA TYR A 196 -12.25 -12.02 -2.48
C TYR A 196 -11.60 -12.17 -3.85
N ASP A 197 -11.75 -13.34 -4.45
CA ASP A 197 -11.39 -13.61 -5.84
C ASP A 197 -12.62 -13.29 -6.70
N PHE A 198 -12.59 -12.13 -7.34
CA PHE A 198 -13.64 -11.65 -8.22
C PHE A 198 -13.78 -12.48 -9.50
N ALA A 199 -12.68 -13.06 -9.99
CA ALA A 199 -12.72 -13.90 -11.19
C ALA A 199 -13.38 -15.25 -10.89
N ALA A 200 -13.09 -15.85 -9.72
CA ALA A 200 -13.69 -17.10 -9.29
C ALA A 200 -15.00 -16.94 -8.50
N GLY A 201 -15.40 -15.72 -8.16
CA GLY A 201 -16.64 -15.42 -7.43
C GLY A 201 -16.67 -15.99 -6.00
N ARG A 202 -15.52 -16.09 -5.33
CA ARG A 202 -15.39 -16.76 -4.02
C ARG A 202 -14.49 -16.00 -3.04
N TRP A 203 -14.75 -16.21 -1.75
CA TRP A 203 -13.86 -15.74 -0.69
C TRP A 203 -12.53 -16.50 -0.71
N SER A 204 -11.43 -15.78 -0.48
CA SER A 204 -10.11 -16.37 -0.30
C SER A 204 -9.95 -16.88 1.14
N ALA A 205 -9.73 -18.18 1.30
CA ALA A 205 -9.50 -18.77 2.61
C ALA A 205 -8.17 -18.29 3.23
N SER A 206 -7.17 -17.97 2.40
CA SER A 206 -5.84 -17.52 2.82
C SER A 206 -5.80 -16.05 3.25
N ALA A 207 -6.83 -15.26 2.93
CA ALA A 207 -6.96 -13.87 3.37
C ALA A 207 -8.23 -13.63 4.17
N GLN A 208 -8.25 -14.08 5.43
CA GLN A 208 -9.28 -13.72 6.41
C GLN A 208 -8.57 -13.28 7.69
N PHE A 209 -8.42 -11.97 7.88
CA PHE A 209 -7.65 -11.41 8.98
C PHE A 209 -8.52 -10.53 9.87
N ARG A 210 -8.32 -10.65 11.18
CA ARG A 210 -8.89 -9.76 12.19
C ARG A 210 -7.77 -8.93 12.79
N LEU A 211 -7.88 -7.61 12.70
CA LEU A 211 -7.04 -6.68 13.47
C LEU A 211 -7.85 -6.23 14.67
N ASP A 212 -7.38 -6.55 15.87
CA ASP A 212 -7.93 -5.93 17.07
C ASP A 212 -7.44 -4.48 17.16
N LEU A 213 -8.38 -3.58 17.43
CA LEU A 213 -8.10 -2.17 17.63
C LEU A 213 -7.77 -1.93 19.12
N PRO A 214 -6.84 -1.00 19.43
CA PRO A 214 -6.52 -0.61 20.80
C PRO A 214 -7.74 -0.14 21.62
#